data_AF-A0A4P9C7W2-F1
#
_entry.id   AF-A0A4P9C7W2-F1
#
_cell.length_a   1.000
_cell.length_b   1.000
_cell.length_c   1.000
_cell.angle_alpha   90.00
_cell.angle_beta   90.00
_cell.angle_gamma   90.00
#
_symmetry.space_group_name_H-M   'P 1'
#
loop_
_entity.id
_entity.type
_entity.pdbx_description
1 polymer ?
#
loop_
_entity_poly.entity_id
_entity_poly.type
_entity_poly.pdbx_seq_one_letter_code
_entity_poly.pdbx_strand_id
1 'polypeptide(L)'
;MRPQTKRKLILDGVVCMLFFFLLCGIFGVFNWMQNGVFHCGALWIIAGMISTTVFAMLAETRLDEERQLKKLLEILTEGKWKH
;
A
#
# COMPACT_ATOMS: atom_id res chain seq x y z
N MET A 1 8.01 12.91 -8.61
CA MET A 1 8.17 12.38 -7.25
C MET A 1 9.58 12.62 -6.76
N ARG A 2 9.71 13.08 -5.51
CA ARG A 2 11.01 13.15 -4.83
C ARG A 2 11.55 11.72 -4.59
N PRO A 3 12.88 11.53 -4.58
CA PRO A 3 13.47 10.21 -4.35
C PRO A 3 13.10 9.60 -2.98
N GLN A 4 12.82 10.44 -1.98
CA GLN A 4 12.37 10.00 -0.65
C GLN A 4 10.97 9.36 -0.69
N THR A 5 10.04 9.93 -1.45
CA THR A 5 8.67 9.40 -1.60
C THR A 5 8.67 8.09 -2.36
N LYS A 6 9.50 7.97 -3.41
CA LYS A 6 9.68 6.70 -4.12
C LYS A 6 10.16 5.58 -3.19
N ARG A 7 11.13 5.87 -2.30
CA ARG A 7 11.60 4.90 -1.30
C ARG A 7 10.49 4.48 -0.33
N LYS A 8 9.69 5.43 0.18
CA LYS A 8 8.56 5.12 1.05
C LYS A 8 7.51 4.25 0.37
N LEU A 9 7.17 4.58 -0.89
CA LEU A 9 6.22 3.80 -1.69
C LEU A 9 6.68 2.34 -1.91
N ILE A 10 7.96 2.15 -2.19
CA ILE A 10 8.55 0.81 -2.33
C ILE A 10 8.48 0.06 -1.00
N LEU A 11 8.77 0.73 0.11
CA LEU A 11 8.75 0.13 1.44
C LEU A 11 7.33 -0.25 1.86
N ASP A 12 6.35 0.61 1.60
CA ASP A 12 4.92 0.33 1.79
C ASP A 12 4.48 -0.87 0.91
N GLY A 13 4.99 -0.97 -0.33
CA GLY A 13 4.75 -2.11 -1.21
C GLY A 13 5.34 -3.43 -0.70
N VAL A 14 6.57 -3.41 -0.18
CA VAL A 14 7.19 -4.59 0.46
C VAL A 14 6.39 -5.04 1.67
N VAL A 15 5.95 -4.10 2.51
CA VAL A 15 5.11 -4.40 3.68
C VAL A 15 3.77 -5.01 3.26
N CYS A 16 3.09 -4.43 2.26
CA CYS A 16 1.86 -5.02 1.70
C CYS A 16 2.07 -6.43 1.14
N MET A 17 3.20 -6.69 0.49
CA MET A 17 3.54 -8.02 -0.02
C MET A 17 3.74 -9.03 1.12
N LEU A 18 4.43 -8.64 2.20
CA LEU A 18 4.59 -9.48 3.39
C LEU A 18 3.24 -9.78 4.06
N PHE A 19 2.38 -8.78 4.18
CA PHE A 19 1.01 -8.97 4.69
C PHE A 19 0.17 -9.89 3.81
N PHE A 20 0.31 -9.80 2.48
CA PHE A 20 -0.33 -10.72 1.54
C PHE A 20 0.12 -12.17 1.78
N PHE A 21 1.42 -12.44 1.89
CA PHE A 21 1.92 -13.79 2.18
C PHE A 21 1.45 -14.30 3.54
N LEU A 22 1.40 -13.44 4.56
CA LEU A 22 0.85 -13.78 5.87
C LEU A 22 -0.64 -14.16 5.79
N LEU A 23 -1.45 -13.36 5.10
CA LEU A 23 -2.87 -13.63 4.88
C LEU A 23 -3.09 -14.92 4.08
N CYS A 24 -2.33 -15.13 3.00
CA CYS A 24 -2.36 -16.37 2.24
C CYS A 24 -1.96 -17.59 3.08
N GLY A 25 -0.97 -17.46 3.96
CA GLY A 25 -0.57 -18.51 4.90
C GLY A 25 -1.68 -18.82 5.91
N ILE A 26 -2.26 -17.80 6.52
CA ILE A 26 -3.38 -17.96 7.48
C ILE A 26 -4.57 -18.61 6.79
N PHE A 27 -4.99 -18.13 5.62
CA PHE A 27 -6.08 -18.73 4.87
C PHE A 27 -5.76 -20.15 4.40
N GLY A 28 -4.51 -20.43 4.02
CA GLY A 28 -4.06 -21.78 3.70
C GLY A 28 -4.25 -22.74 4.88
N VAL A 29 -3.84 -22.33 6.08
CA VAL A 29 -3.99 -23.13 7.31
C VAL A 29 -5.46 -23.28 7.71
N PHE A 30 -6.24 -22.20 7.68
CA PHE A 30 -7.67 -22.24 8.01
C PHE A 30 -8.46 -23.13 7.04
N ASN A 31 -8.17 -23.03 5.75
CA ASN A 31 -8.86 -23.83 4.73
C ASN A 31 -8.42 -25.30 4.79
N TRP A 32 -7.15 -25.56 5.12
CA TRP A 32 -6.68 -26.92 5.42
C TRP A 32 -7.40 -27.52 6.63
N MET A 33 -7.62 -26.74 7.69
CA MET A 33 -8.38 -27.16 8.87
C MET A 33 -9.87 -27.41 8.59
N GLN A 34 -10.51 -26.60 7.72
CA GLN A 34 -11.95 -26.71 7.44
C GLN A 34 -12.30 -27.74 6.37
N ASN A 35 -11.56 -27.78 5.26
CA ASN A 35 -11.98 -28.48 4.03
C ASN A 35 -10.95 -29.48 3.48
N GLY A 36 -9.77 -29.61 4.10
CA GLY A 36 -8.67 -30.40 3.55
C GLY A 36 -7.98 -29.73 2.34
N VAL A 37 -7.16 -30.49 1.60
CA VAL A 37 -6.11 -29.97 0.69
C VAL A 37 -6.63 -29.24 -0.58
N PHE A 38 -7.91 -29.39 -0.96
CA PHE A 38 -8.34 -29.11 -2.34
C PHE A 38 -9.03 -27.77 -2.65
N HIS A 39 -9.20 -26.85 -1.69
CA HIS A 39 -9.96 -25.60 -1.91
C HIS A 39 -9.15 -24.29 -1.87
N CYS A 40 -7.82 -24.33 -2.01
CA CYS A 40 -6.96 -23.15 -1.87
C CYS A 40 -7.21 -22.00 -2.88
N GLY A 41 -7.86 -22.24 -4.03
CA GLY A 41 -7.93 -21.23 -5.11
C GLY A 41 -8.67 -19.93 -4.77
N ALA A 42 -9.85 -20.00 -4.13
CA ALA A 42 -10.74 -18.83 -3.99
C ALA A 42 -10.27 -17.81 -2.94
N LEU A 43 -9.75 -18.29 -1.80
CA LEU A 43 -9.28 -17.44 -0.71
C LEU A 43 -8.02 -16.64 -1.07
N TRP A 44 -7.19 -17.17 -1.97
CA TRP A 44 -6.00 -16.47 -2.47
C TRP A 44 -6.37 -15.26 -3.34
N ILE A 45 -7.44 -15.38 -4.13
CA ILE A 45 -7.95 -14.27 -4.94
C ILE A 45 -8.47 -13.15 -4.02
N ILE A 46 -9.18 -13.50 -2.94
CA ILE A 46 -9.68 -12.53 -1.94
C ILE A 46 -8.51 -11.84 -1.24
N ALA A 47 -7.50 -12.60 -0.80
CA ALA A 47 -6.30 -12.04 -0.19
C ALA A 47 -5.59 -11.07 -1.14
N GLY A 48 -5.52 -11.40 -2.44
CA GLY A 48 -4.88 -10.58 -3.47
C GLY A 48 -5.62 -9.28 -3.70
N MET A 49 -6.96 -9.32 -3.76
CA MET A 49 -7.80 -8.13 -3.87
C MET A 49 -7.66 -7.20 -2.66
N ILE A 50 -7.60 -7.74 -1.44
CA ILE A 50 -7.43 -6.95 -0.21
C ILE A 50 -6.05 -6.28 -0.22
N SER A 51 -4.97 -7.02 -0.51
CA SER A 51 -3.62 -6.47 -0.49
C SER A 51 -3.40 -5.40 -1.57
N THR A 52 -3.95 -5.61 -2.78
CA THR A 52 -3.82 -4.62 -3.86
C THR A 52 -4.64 -3.37 -3.59
N THR A 53 -5.85 -3.50 -3.04
CA THR A 53 -6.68 -2.34 -2.65
C THR A 53 -5.99 -1.51 -1.57
N VAL A 54 -5.46 -2.16 -0.52
CA VAL A 54 -4.75 -1.47 0.56
C VAL A 54 -3.50 -0.75 0.03
N PHE A 55 -2.74 -1.41 -0.85
CA PHE A 55 -1.57 -0.80 -1.49
C PHE A 55 -1.96 0.40 -2.37
N ALA A 56 -3.04 0.30 -3.14
CA ALA A 56 -3.52 1.40 -3.97
C ALA A 56 -3.91 2.63 -3.13
N MET A 57 -4.63 2.43 -2.03
CA MET A 57 -4.98 3.53 -1.10
C MET A 57 -3.74 4.15 -0.44
N LEU A 58 -2.76 3.34 -0.04
CA LEU A 58 -1.47 3.83 0.47
C LEU A 58 -0.72 4.62 -0.59
N ALA A 59 -0.73 4.17 -1.85
CA ALA A 59 -0.08 4.88 -2.93
C ALA A 59 -0.73 6.24 -3.23
N GLU A 60 -2.07 6.29 -3.24
CA GLU A 60 -2.82 7.53 -3.46
C GLU A 60 -2.60 8.55 -2.33
N THR A 61 -2.66 8.10 -1.08
CA THR A 61 -2.40 8.99 0.07
C THR A 61 -0.99 9.58 0.05
N ARG A 62 0.03 8.79 -0.33
CA ARG A 62 1.41 9.28 -0.50
C ARG A 62 1.56 10.29 -1.65
N LEU A 63 0.81 10.09 -2.73
CA LEU A 63 0.75 11.02 -3.86
C LEU A 63 0.09 12.36 -3.46
N ASP A 64 -0.98 12.31 -2.68
CA ASP A 64 -1.66 13.51 -2.19
C ASP A 64 -0.84 14.26 -1.15
N GLU A 65 -0.13 13.57 -0.25
CA GLU A 65 0.86 14.18 0.65
C GLU A 65 1.93 14.96 -0.13
N GLU A 66 2.47 14.39 -1.23
CA GLU A 66 3.42 15.11 -2.08
C GLU A 66 2.81 16.36 -2.73
N ARG A 67 1.56 16.27 -3.18
CA ARG A 67 0.86 17.37 -3.84
C ARG A 67 0.58 18.52 -2.85
N GLN A 68 0.15 18.19 -1.64
CA GLN A 68 -0.04 19.13 -0.53
C GLN A 68 1.28 19.82 -0.16
N LEU A 69 2.36 19.05 -0.02
CA LEU A 69 3.67 19.58 0.33
C LEU A 69 4.21 20.53 -0.75
N LYS A 70 3.99 20.24 -2.03
CA LYS A 70 4.36 21.15 -3.13
C LYS A 70 3.61 22.48 -3.05
N LYS A 71 2.28 22.45 -2.86
CA LYS A 71 1.46 23.65 -2.73
C LYS A 71 1.91 24.52 -1.54
N LEU A 72 2.19 23.90 -0.39
CA LEU A 72 2.71 24.61 0.77
C LEU A 72 4.06 25.28 0.48
N LEU A 73 4.94 24.61 -0.26
CA LEU A 73 6.24 25.15 -0.63
C LEU A 73 6.11 26.33 -1.59
N GLU A 74 5.20 26.25 -2.57
CA GLU A 74 4.89 27.35 -3.49
C GLU A 74 4.37 28.58 -2.72
N ILE A 75 3.41 28.40 -1.81
CA ILE A 75 2.87 29.48 -0.97
C ILE A 75 3.99 30.11 -0.10
N LEU A 76 4.84 29.29 0.50
CA LEU A 76 5.96 29.78 1.31
C LEU A 76 6.98 30.55 0.46
N THR A 77 7.26 30.11 -0.78
CA THR A 77 8.13 30.87 -1.68
C THR A 77 7.49 32.18 -2.11
N GLU A 78 6.22 32.21 -2.49
CA GLU A 78 5.53 33.46 -2.85
C GLU A 78 5.43 34.44 -1.66
N GLY A 79 5.18 33.92 -0.46
CA GLY A 79 5.16 34.72 0.76
C GLY A 79 6.54 35.28 1.13
N LYS A 80 7.61 34.53 0.87
CA LYS A 80 9.00 34.97 1.13
C LYS A 80 9.52 36.00 0.13
N TRP A 81 8.97 36.03 -1.09
CA TRP A 81 9.33 37.01 -2.13
C TRP A 81 8.46 38.29 -2.09
N LYS A 82 7.41 38.33 -1.26
CA LYS A 82 6.56 39.52 -1.04
C LYS A 82 7.01 40.41 0.12
N HIS A 83 8.06 40.01 0.85
CA HIS A 83 8.65 40.76 1.96
C HIS A 83 10.08 41.18 1.63
#